data_AF-A0A3M1CJU3-F1
#
_entry.id   AF-A0A3M1CJU3-F1
#
_cell.length_a   1.000
_cell.length_b   1.000
_cell.length_c   1.000
_cell.angle_alpha   90.00
_cell.angle_beta   90.00
_cell.angle_gamma   90.00
#
_symmetry.space_group_name_H-M   'P 1'
#
loop_
_entity.id
_entity.type
_entity.pdbx_description
1 polymer ?
#
loop_
_entity_poly.entity_id
_entity_poly.type
_entity_poly.pdbx_seq_one_letter_code
_entity_poly.pdbx_strand_id
1 'polypeptide(L)'
;MNHVGALIEDRRRALGLSRRDLAERIGVSKQTILNLERDRTYNIGTRMLRELEGALDAEFTIALEEKRAMGETIQMGSDEFILHIRKQYDCELSNPQLGRRIWRWLRDNADGEQVSGQVTAAWGDGIAAVGRNKLPGTATQFRFRLDALPALYRFLGQLGRGDEALDEEDEE
;
A
#
# COMPACT_ATOMS: atom_id res chain seq x y z
N MET A 1 23.40 7.17 -3.19
CA MET A 1 22.85 6.00 -2.47
C MET A 1 23.99 5.43 -1.64
N ASN A 2 23.90 5.51 -0.32
CA ASN A 2 24.97 5.05 0.58
C ASN A 2 24.95 3.52 0.64
N HIS A 3 26.07 2.89 0.32
CA HIS A 3 26.24 1.44 0.51
C HIS A 3 26.41 1.15 2.00
N VAL A 4 25.93 0.00 2.49
CA VAL A 4 25.97 -0.40 3.90
C VAL A 4 27.36 -0.25 4.54
N GLY A 5 28.42 -0.55 3.79
CA GLY A 5 29.81 -0.37 4.22
C GLY A 5 30.18 1.06 4.63
N ALA A 6 29.61 2.08 3.98
CA ALA A 6 29.84 3.48 4.35
C ALA A 6 29.17 3.82 5.70
N LEU A 7 27.96 3.31 5.94
CA LEU A 7 27.25 3.47 7.21
C LEU A 7 28.02 2.82 8.36
N ILE A 8 28.58 1.63 8.12
CA ILE A 8 29.43 0.92 9.08
C ILE A 8 30.69 1.74 9.39
N GLU A 9 31.35 2.28 8.37
CA GLU A 9 32.53 3.12 8.56
C GLU A 9 32.23 4.37 9.40
N ASP A 10 31.15 5.07 9.09
CA ASP A 10 30.74 6.28 9.80
C ASP A 10 30.40 5.98 11.25
N ARG A 11 29.64 4.90 11.52
CA ARG A 11 29.32 4.48 12.89
C ARG A 11 30.57 4.06 13.66
N ARG A 12 31.48 3.29 13.06
CA ARG A 12 32.75 2.90 13.68
C ARG A 12 33.57 4.13 14.08
N ARG A 13 33.67 5.12 13.19
CA ARG A 13 34.38 6.38 13.46
C ARG A 13 33.72 7.21 14.55
N ALA A 14 32.39 7.26 14.59
CA ALA A 14 31.64 7.95 15.65
C ALA A 14 31.90 7.35 17.04
N LEU A 15 32.18 6.04 17.10
CA LEU A 15 32.59 5.35 18.33
C LEU A 15 34.10 5.46 18.64
N GLY A 16 34.87 6.19 17.82
CA GLY A 16 36.31 6.34 17.98
C GLY A 16 37.12 5.06 17.71
N LEU A 17 36.52 4.03 17.13
CA LEU A 17 37.16 2.75 16.89
C LEU A 17 38.01 2.80 15.61
N SER A 18 39.23 2.29 15.65
CA SER A 18 39.97 1.99 14.42
C SER A 18 39.42 0.73 13.75
N ARG A 19 39.77 0.51 12.48
CA ARG A 19 39.43 -0.76 11.79
C ARG A 19 40.00 -1.98 12.51
N ARG A 20 41.16 -1.83 13.16
CA ARG A 20 41.79 -2.91 13.91
C ARG A 20 40.97 -3.26 15.15
N ASP A 21 40.51 -2.23 15.88
CA ASP A 21 39.73 -2.43 17.11
C ASP A 21 38.39 -3.12 16.82
N LEU A 22 37.71 -2.71 15.73
CA LEU A 22 36.48 -3.38 15.31
C LEU A 22 36.75 -4.84 14.90
N ALA A 23 37.83 -5.07 14.15
CA ALA A 23 38.21 -6.41 13.71
C ALA A 23 38.50 -7.35 14.90
N GLU A 24 39.22 -6.85 15.91
CA GLU A 24 39.50 -7.59 17.15
C GLU A 24 38.22 -7.90 17.93
N ARG A 25 37.27 -6.96 18.01
CA ARG A 25 35.98 -7.15 18.70
C ARG A 25 35.13 -8.26 18.09
N ILE A 26 35.09 -8.37 16.77
CA ILE A 26 34.24 -9.36 16.06
C ILE A 26 35.03 -10.58 15.56
N GLY A 27 36.31 -10.71 15.94
CA GLY A 27 37.14 -11.88 15.64
C GLY A 27 37.49 -12.05 14.16
N VAL A 28 37.70 -10.95 13.42
CA VAL A 28 38.07 -10.98 11.99
C VAL A 28 39.37 -10.23 11.71
N SER A 29 39.84 -10.27 10.47
CA SER A 29 41.03 -9.51 10.06
C SER A 29 40.70 -8.02 9.85
N LYS A 30 41.67 -7.12 10.05
CA LYS A 30 41.55 -5.71 9.66
C LYS A 30 41.19 -5.55 8.17
N GLN A 31 41.69 -6.44 7.31
CA GLN A 31 41.41 -6.44 5.87
C GLN A 31 39.93 -6.77 5.60
N THR A 32 39.32 -7.66 6.40
CA THR A 32 37.88 -7.96 6.35
C THR A 32 37.06 -6.70 6.60
N ILE A 33 37.41 -5.91 7.61
CA ILE A 33 36.73 -4.62 7.88
C ILE A 33 36.94 -3.63 6.73
N LEU A 34 38.16 -3.54 6.17
CA LEU A 34 38.42 -2.67 5.02
C LEU A 34 37.58 -3.06 3.81
N ASN A 35 37.50 -4.35 3.48
CA ASN A 35 36.69 -4.85 2.38
C ASN A 35 35.21 -4.57 2.63
N LEU A 36 34.71 -4.85 3.83
CA LEU A 36 33.34 -4.57 4.19
C LEU A 36 32.97 -3.08 4.06
N GLU A 37 33.89 -2.17 4.41
CA GLU A 37 33.66 -0.72 4.29
C GLU A 37 33.76 -0.20 2.85
N ARG A 38 34.60 -0.80 2.01
CA ARG A 38 35.02 -0.22 0.72
C ARG A 38 34.58 -1.00 -0.52
N ASP A 39 34.44 -2.31 -0.43
CA ASP A 39 33.99 -3.18 -1.52
C ASP A 39 32.46 -3.33 -1.48
N ARG A 40 31.81 -2.82 -2.53
CA ARG A 40 30.33 -2.83 -2.67
C ARG A 40 29.77 -4.21 -2.98
N THR A 41 30.63 -5.15 -3.35
CA THR A 41 30.27 -6.54 -3.66
C THR A 41 30.64 -7.50 -2.54
N TYR A 42 31.22 -6.98 -1.45
CA TYR A 42 31.61 -7.82 -0.33
C TYR A 42 30.36 -8.43 0.31
N ASN A 43 30.29 -9.76 0.30
CA ASN A 43 29.15 -10.47 0.85
C ASN A 43 29.21 -10.45 2.38
N ILE A 44 28.23 -9.79 3.01
CA ILE A 44 28.10 -9.74 4.47
C ILE A 44 27.10 -10.82 4.89
N GLY A 45 27.60 -11.88 5.52
CA GLY A 45 26.75 -12.93 6.08
C GLY A 45 25.94 -12.45 7.29
N THR A 46 24.79 -13.08 7.53
CA THR A 46 23.89 -12.74 8.67
C THR A 46 24.57 -12.86 10.02
N ARG A 47 25.48 -13.82 10.20
CA ARG A 47 26.31 -13.93 11.41
C ARG A 47 27.15 -12.67 11.61
N MET A 48 27.83 -12.20 10.56
CA MET A 48 28.68 -11.02 10.63
C MET A 48 27.87 -9.76 10.96
N LEU A 49 26.66 -9.63 10.42
CA LEU A 49 25.75 -8.54 10.80
C LEU A 49 25.45 -8.53 12.30
N ARG A 50 25.15 -9.69 12.89
CA ARG A 50 24.90 -9.81 14.33
C ARG A 50 26.11 -9.45 15.19
N GLU A 51 27.31 -9.85 14.77
CA GLU A 51 28.54 -9.45 15.48
C GLU A 51 28.78 -7.94 15.39
N LEU A 52 28.45 -7.35 14.23
CA LEU A 52 28.55 -5.90 14.00
C LEU A 52 27.53 -5.12 14.84
N GLU A 53 26.30 -5.62 15.02
CA GLU A 53 25.28 -5.00 15.89
C GLU A 53 25.85 -4.72 17.29
N GLY A 54 26.39 -5.76 17.93
CA GLY A 54 26.97 -5.65 19.26
C GLY A 54 28.23 -4.77 19.30
N ALA A 55 29.11 -4.90 18.30
CA ALA A 55 30.37 -4.15 18.30
C ALA A 55 30.22 -2.67 17.94
N LEU A 56 29.18 -2.30 17.19
CA LEU A 56 28.89 -0.95 16.72
C LEU A 56 27.74 -0.27 17.46
N ASP A 57 27.15 -0.93 18.46
CA ASP A 57 25.98 -0.42 19.20
C ASP A 57 24.93 0.11 18.22
N ALA A 58 24.55 -0.75 17.28
CA ALA A 58 23.69 -0.43 16.15
C ALA A 58 22.72 -1.58 15.88
N GLU A 59 21.60 -1.26 15.23
CA GLU A 59 20.59 -2.24 14.83
C GLU A 59 20.66 -2.47 13.31
N PHE A 60 20.70 -3.73 12.88
CA PHE A 60 20.67 -4.10 11.47
C PHE A 60 19.37 -4.84 11.15
N THR A 61 18.39 -4.12 10.63
CA THR A 61 17.12 -4.71 10.21
C THR A 61 17.22 -5.28 8.79
N ILE A 62 16.98 -6.58 8.64
CA ILE A 62 16.73 -7.22 7.34
C ILE A 62 15.25 -7.55 7.25
N ALA A 63 14.55 -6.94 6.30
CA ALA A 63 13.17 -7.28 5.99
C ALA A 63 13.12 -8.16 4.75
N LEU A 64 12.38 -9.27 4.84
CA LEU A 64 11.90 -10.01 3.69
C LEU A 64 10.46 -9.57 3.45
N GLU A 65 10.26 -8.79 2.41
CA GLU A 65 8.94 -8.43 1.95
C GLU A 65 8.63 -9.24 0.69
N GLU A 66 7.41 -9.79 0.63
CA GLU A 66 6.91 -10.34 -0.61
C GLU A 66 6.94 -9.23 -1.65
N LYS A 67 7.66 -9.45 -2.76
CA LYS A 67 7.50 -8.60 -3.94
C LYS A 67 6.04 -8.72 -4.35
N ARG A 68 5.22 -7.78 -3.92
CA ARG A 68 3.95 -7.51 -4.60
C ARG A 68 4.36 -7.25 -6.04
N ALA A 69 4.00 -8.15 -6.95
CA ALA A 69 3.98 -7.78 -8.36
C ALA A 69 3.27 -6.44 -8.42
N MET A 70 3.74 -5.50 -9.27
CA MET A 70 2.93 -4.34 -9.63
C MET A 70 1.54 -4.90 -9.94
N GLY A 71 0.62 -4.74 -8.98
CA GLY A 71 -0.57 -5.58 -8.93
C GLY A 71 -1.31 -5.37 -10.22
N GLU A 72 -1.74 -6.45 -10.88
CA GLU A 72 -2.63 -6.31 -12.02
C GLU A 72 -3.73 -5.32 -11.61
N THR A 73 -3.88 -4.24 -12.37
CA THR A 73 -4.89 -3.23 -12.08
C THR A 73 -6.13 -3.57 -12.86
N ILE A 74 -7.29 -3.41 -12.24
CA ILE A 74 -8.58 -3.47 -12.92
C ILE A 74 -9.15 -2.06 -13.05
N GLN A 75 -9.93 -1.82 -14.10
CA GLN A 75 -10.73 -0.62 -14.24
C GLN A 75 -12.21 -0.98 -14.08
N MET A 76 -12.91 -0.29 -13.17
CA MET A 76 -14.35 -0.46 -12.92
C MET A 76 -15.01 0.88 -12.67
N GLY A 77 -16.29 0.99 -12.99
CA GLY A 77 -17.09 2.19 -12.75
C GLY A 77 -17.83 2.18 -11.41
N SER A 78 -18.13 3.36 -10.87
CA SER A 78 -19.01 3.51 -9.70
C SER A 78 -20.38 2.85 -9.90
N ASP A 79 -20.82 2.75 -11.14
CA ASP A 79 -22.09 2.19 -11.56
C ASP A 79 -22.13 0.66 -11.34
N GLU A 80 -21.04 -0.06 -11.60
CA GLU A 80 -20.92 -1.50 -11.32
C GLU A 80 -21.04 -1.81 -9.81
N PHE A 81 -20.40 -0.99 -8.98
CA PHE A 81 -20.45 -1.14 -7.52
C PHE A 81 -21.83 -0.81 -6.96
N ILE A 82 -22.43 0.29 -7.41
CA ILE A 82 -23.79 0.67 -7.00
C ILE A 82 -24.79 -0.37 -7.48
N LEU A 83 -24.66 -0.90 -8.69
CA LEU A 83 -25.50 -1.98 -9.20
C LEU A 83 -25.42 -3.22 -8.30
N HIS A 84 -24.21 -3.61 -7.86
CA HIS A 84 -24.05 -4.73 -6.92
C HIS A 84 -24.83 -4.48 -5.62
N ILE A 85 -24.68 -3.30 -5.02
CA ILE A 85 -25.37 -2.95 -3.77
C ILE A 85 -26.89 -2.99 -3.97
N ARG A 86 -27.41 -2.32 -5.00
CA ARG A 86 -28.85 -2.22 -5.28
C ARG A 86 -29.51 -3.56 -5.62
N LYS A 87 -28.76 -4.53 -6.13
CA LYS A 87 -29.28 -5.87 -6.43
C LYS A 87 -29.39 -6.77 -5.19
N GLN A 88 -28.58 -6.52 -4.17
CA GLN A 88 -28.40 -7.43 -3.04
C GLN A 88 -29.02 -6.88 -1.75
N TYR A 89 -29.21 -5.56 -1.65
CA TYR A 89 -29.61 -4.89 -0.42
C TYR A 89 -30.61 -3.76 -0.68
N ASP A 90 -31.48 -3.53 0.29
CA ASP A 90 -32.36 -2.34 0.34
C ASP A 90 -31.60 -1.19 1.02
N CYS A 91 -30.69 -0.57 0.27
CA CYS A 91 -29.76 0.43 0.78
C CYS A 91 -30.37 1.84 0.69
N GLU A 92 -30.37 2.60 1.79
CA GLU A 92 -30.93 3.96 1.83
C GLU A 92 -29.98 5.03 1.29
N LEU A 93 -28.67 4.75 1.29
CA LEU A 93 -27.65 5.70 0.82
C LEU A 93 -27.89 6.06 -0.65
N SER A 94 -27.75 7.34 -0.97
CA SER A 94 -27.82 7.85 -2.34
C SER A 94 -26.58 7.49 -3.15
N ASN A 95 -26.71 7.53 -4.49
CA ASN A 95 -25.59 7.23 -5.38
C ASN A 95 -24.37 8.15 -5.17
N PRO A 96 -24.50 9.46 -4.88
CA PRO A 96 -23.37 10.29 -4.48
C PRO A 96 -22.71 9.83 -3.17
N GLN A 97 -23.51 9.51 -2.15
CA GLN A 97 -23.00 9.00 -0.86
C GLN A 97 -22.24 7.68 -1.02
N LEU A 98 -22.80 6.74 -1.79
CA LEU A 98 -22.15 5.49 -2.15
C LEU A 98 -20.85 5.75 -2.92
N GLY A 99 -20.89 6.61 -3.95
CA GLY A 99 -19.72 6.95 -4.76
C GLY A 99 -18.59 7.55 -3.94
N ARG A 100 -18.88 8.46 -3.00
CA ARG A 100 -17.88 9.07 -2.10
C ARG A 100 -17.22 8.03 -1.19
N ARG A 101 -18.02 7.18 -0.53
CA ARG A 101 -17.51 6.12 0.36
C ARG A 101 -16.65 5.10 -0.38
N ILE A 102 -17.12 4.64 -1.54
CA ILE A 102 -16.39 3.70 -2.39
C ILE A 102 -15.07 4.31 -2.85
N TRP A 103 -15.07 5.58 -3.26
CA TRP A 103 -13.85 6.28 -3.65
C TRP A 103 -12.84 6.37 -2.51
N ARG A 104 -13.27 6.81 -1.31
CA ARG A 104 -12.40 6.88 -0.13
C ARG A 104 -11.79 5.51 0.16
N TRP A 105 -12.60 4.46 0.16
CA TRP A 105 -12.13 3.10 0.38
C TRP A 105 -11.09 2.66 -0.65
N LEU A 106 -11.36 2.88 -1.96
CA LEU A 106 -10.44 2.52 -3.04
C LEU A 106 -9.10 3.28 -2.94
N ARG A 107 -9.16 4.59 -2.67
CA ARG A 107 -7.97 5.44 -2.49
C ARG A 107 -7.11 4.93 -1.32
N ASP A 108 -7.73 4.62 -0.19
CA ASP A 108 -7.01 4.36 1.06
C ASP A 108 -6.54 2.89 1.17
N ASN A 109 -7.19 1.96 0.46
CA ASN A 109 -6.95 0.51 0.63
C ASN A 109 -6.46 -0.21 -0.64
N ALA A 110 -6.66 0.38 -1.82
CA ALA A 110 -6.48 -0.32 -3.10
C ALA A 110 -5.64 0.45 -4.13
N ASP A 111 -4.87 1.45 -3.70
CA ASP A 111 -4.10 2.35 -4.56
C ASP A 111 -4.97 2.93 -5.69
N GLY A 112 -6.21 3.30 -5.34
CA GLY A 112 -7.23 3.70 -6.29
C GLY A 112 -6.93 5.07 -6.93
N GLU A 113 -7.08 5.12 -8.25
CA GLU A 113 -6.98 6.32 -9.07
C GLU A 113 -8.32 6.57 -9.79
N GLN A 114 -8.75 7.83 -9.87
CA GLN A 114 -9.85 8.20 -10.76
C GLN A 114 -9.31 8.36 -12.18
N VAL A 115 -9.88 7.59 -13.11
CA VAL A 115 -9.60 7.75 -14.53
C VAL A 115 -10.45 8.92 -15.04
N SER A 116 -9.81 9.91 -15.65
CA SER A 116 -10.45 11.17 -16.06
C SER A 116 -11.63 10.93 -17.01
N GLY A 117 -12.76 11.57 -16.70
CA GLY A 117 -13.97 11.57 -17.52
C GLY A 117 -15.11 10.79 -16.87
N GLN A 118 -16.22 11.46 -16.58
CA GLN A 118 -17.47 10.75 -16.31
C GLN A 118 -17.94 10.09 -17.60
N VAL A 119 -18.18 8.79 -17.56
CA VAL A 119 -18.73 8.05 -18.69
C VAL A 119 -20.23 7.85 -18.47
N THR A 120 -21.01 7.88 -19.54
CA THR A 120 -22.41 7.44 -19.48
C THR A 120 -22.44 5.98 -19.02
N ALA A 121 -23.27 5.66 -18.03
CA ALA A 121 -23.41 4.29 -17.54
C ALA A 121 -23.93 3.37 -18.67
N ALA A 122 -23.54 2.10 -18.63
CA ALA A 122 -23.77 1.16 -19.74
C ALA A 122 -25.25 0.92 -20.09
N TRP A 123 -26.18 1.24 -19.19
CA TRP A 123 -27.62 1.11 -19.41
C TRP A 123 -28.29 2.34 -20.05
N GLY A 124 -27.57 3.46 -20.23
CA GLY A 124 -28.07 4.65 -20.93
C GLY A 124 -29.07 5.50 -20.13
N ASP A 125 -29.31 6.73 -20.62
CA ASP A 125 -30.29 7.65 -20.07
C ASP A 125 -31.73 7.24 -20.44
N GLY A 126 -32.68 7.42 -19.51
CA GLY A 126 -34.11 7.29 -19.81
C GLY A 126 -34.81 6.01 -19.32
N ILE A 127 -34.12 5.11 -18.61
CA ILE A 127 -34.78 3.98 -17.93
C ILE A 127 -35.39 4.46 -16.61
N ALA A 128 -36.64 4.10 -16.31
CA ALA A 128 -37.33 4.43 -15.03
C ALA A 128 -36.60 3.93 -13.76
N ALA A 129 -35.58 3.09 -13.94
CA ALA A 129 -34.69 2.56 -12.91
C ALA A 129 -33.46 3.45 -12.63
N VAL A 130 -33.29 4.58 -13.31
CA VAL A 130 -32.25 5.58 -13.01
C VAL A 130 -32.79 6.61 -12.01
N GLY A 131 -31.99 6.99 -11.00
CA GLY A 131 -32.40 7.96 -9.98
C GLY A 131 -31.46 8.03 -8.79
N ARG A 132 -31.67 9.01 -7.89
CA ARG A 132 -30.78 9.32 -6.75
C ARG A 132 -30.49 8.09 -5.86
N ASN A 133 -31.50 7.25 -5.64
CA ASN A 133 -31.40 6.02 -4.85
C ASN A 133 -31.65 4.75 -5.71
N LYS A 134 -31.43 4.85 -7.02
CA LYS A 134 -31.58 3.74 -7.97
C LYS A 134 -30.28 3.57 -8.75
N LEU A 135 -30.31 3.20 -10.03
CA LEU A 135 -29.10 3.13 -10.85
C LEU A 135 -28.59 4.54 -11.19
N PRO A 136 -27.27 4.78 -11.20
CA PRO A 136 -26.71 6.07 -11.64
C PRO A 136 -26.77 6.21 -13.16
N GLY A 137 -26.91 7.45 -13.68
CA GLY A 137 -26.88 7.73 -15.13
C GLY A 137 -25.45 7.91 -15.69
N THR A 138 -24.52 8.31 -14.83
CA THR A 138 -23.09 8.46 -15.15
C THR A 138 -22.24 7.73 -14.13
N ALA A 139 -21.04 7.35 -14.54
CA ALA A 139 -20.09 6.62 -13.72
C ALA A 139 -18.73 7.32 -13.70
N THR A 140 -18.16 7.45 -12.51
CA THR A 140 -16.72 7.73 -12.37
C THR A 140 -15.97 6.42 -12.55
N GLN A 141 -14.96 6.42 -13.42
CA GLN A 141 -14.11 5.26 -13.66
C GLN A 141 -12.95 5.25 -12.67
N PHE A 142 -12.68 4.09 -12.07
CA PHE A 142 -11.59 3.89 -11.14
C PHE A 142 -10.64 2.84 -11.65
N ARG A 143 -9.34 3.07 -11.48
CA ARG A 143 -8.30 2.04 -11.63
C ARG A 143 -7.73 1.72 -10.26
N PHE A 144 -7.65 0.45 -9.91
CA PHE A 144 -7.17 0.02 -8.60
C PHE A 144 -6.61 -1.41 -8.66
N ARG A 145 -5.96 -1.87 -7.58
CA ARG A 145 -5.39 -3.22 -7.54
C ARG A 145 -6.47 -4.31 -7.62
N LEU A 146 -6.29 -5.28 -8.51
CA LEU A 146 -7.20 -6.42 -8.70
C LEU A 146 -7.34 -7.26 -7.43
N ASP A 147 -6.27 -7.41 -6.65
CA ASP A 147 -6.25 -8.18 -5.40
C ASP A 147 -7.13 -7.57 -4.28
N ALA A 148 -7.54 -6.32 -4.42
CA ALA A 148 -8.42 -5.65 -3.47
C ALA A 148 -9.89 -6.08 -3.64
N LEU A 149 -10.28 -6.75 -4.73
CA LEU A 149 -11.67 -7.11 -5.03
C LEU A 149 -12.36 -7.86 -3.87
N PRO A 150 -11.81 -8.91 -3.24
CA PRO A 150 -12.50 -9.60 -2.16
C PRO A 150 -12.79 -8.69 -0.95
N ALA A 151 -11.88 -7.77 -0.62
CA ALA A 151 -12.07 -6.82 0.47
C ALA A 151 -13.07 -5.72 0.07
N LEU A 152 -13.00 -5.22 -1.16
CA LEU A 152 -13.94 -4.25 -1.72
C LEU A 152 -15.38 -4.79 -1.65
N TYR A 153 -15.62 -6.03 -2.09
CA TYR A 153 -16.97 -6.59 -2.07
C TYR A 153 -17.52 -6.84 -0.66
N ARG A 154 -16.66 -7.11 0.33
CA ARG A 154 -17.09 -7.12 1.74
C ARG A 154 -17.51 -5.73 2.20
N PHE A 155 -16.74 -4.71 1.84
CA PHE A 155 -17.05 -3.32 2.13
C PHE A 155 -18.37 -2.88 1.47
N LEU A 156 -18.59 -3.17 0.19
CA LEU A 156 -19.87 -2.91 -0.49
C LEU A 156 -21.05 -3.58 0.22
N GLY A 157 -20.84 -4.78 0.78
CA GLY A 157 -21.83 -5.46 1.60
C GLY A 157 -22.13 -4.76 2.92
N GLN A 158 -21.15 -4.12 3.56
CA GLN A 158 -21.36 -3.31 4.77
C GLN A 158 -22.16 -2.04 4.45
N LEU A 159 -21.81 -1.36 3.34
CA LEU A 159 -22.56 -0.22 2.82
C LEU A 159 -24.02 -0.57 2.54
N GLY A 160 -24.24 -1.71 1.88
CA GLY A 160 -25.58 -2.16 1.51
C GLY A 160 -26.46 -2.48 2.71
N ARG A 161 -25.90 -3.02 3.79
CA ARG A 161 -26.62 -3.34 5.03
C ARG A 161 -26.84 -2.13 5.95
N GLY A 162 -26.11 -1.04 5.74
CA GLY A 162 -26.10 0.11 6.66
C GLY A 162 -25.28 -0.14 7.93
N ASP A 163 -24.32 -1.08 7.90
CA ASP A 163 -23.47 -1.41 9.05
C ASP A 163 -22.35 -0.38 9.28
N GLU A 164 -22.06 0.46 8.28
CA GLU A 164 -21.07 1.52 8.37
C GLU A 164 -21.70 2.77 9.01
N ALA A 165 -21.00 3.37 9.98
CA ALA A 165 -21.43 4.61 10.61
C ALA A 165 -21.67 5.70 9.56
N LEU A 166 -22.75 6.47 9.72
CA LEU A 166 -22.98 7.66 8.91
C LEU A 166 -21.91 8.70 9.28
N ASP A 167 -21.03 9.03 8.35
CA ASP A 167 -20.14 10.19 8.50
C ASP A 167 -20.99 11.47 8.52
N GLU A 168 -20.69 12.41 9.41
CA GLU A 168 -21.37 13.71 9.52
C GLU A 168 -21.35 14.51 8.20
N GLU A 169 -20.39 14.20 7.30
CA GLU A 169 -20.27 14.82 5.96
C GLU A 169 -21.27 14.29 4.92
N ASP A 170 -22.15 13.34 5.27
CA ASP A 170 -23.10 12.74 4.33
C ASP A 170 -24.50 13.38 4.33
N GLU A 171 -24.72 14.44 5.10
CA GLU A 171 -26.00 15.14 5.22
C GLU A 171 -26.29 16.17 4.09
N GLU A 172 -25.36 16.37 3.13
CA GLU A 172 -25.54 17.24 1.94
C GLU A 172 -25.83 16.49 0.62
#